data_AF-A0A7I8J1W4-F1
#
_entry.id   AF-A0A7I8J1W4-F1
#
_cell.length_a   1.000
_cell.length_b   1.000
_cell.length_c   1.000
_cell.angle_alpha   90.00
_cell.angle_beta   90.00
_cell.angle_gamma   90.00
#
_symmetry.space_group_name_H-M   'P 1'
#
loop_
_entity.id
_entity.type
_entity.pdbx_description
1 polymer ?
#
loop_
_entity_poly.entity_id
_entity_poly.type
_entity_poly.pdbx_seq_one_letter_code
_entity_poly.pdbx_strand_id
1 'polypeptide(L)'
;MAAERVETVVAGNYVEMEVEGSSKGAKGKLSKLLWHGGSVYDAWFSCASNQVAQVLLTLPYSFSQLGMTSGIVFQLFYGLMGSWTAYLISVLYVEYRTRKEREKVDFRNHVIQWFEVLDGLLGRPWRNAGLFFNCTFLLFGSVIQLIACASNIYYINDNFDKRTWTYIFGACCATTVFIPSFHNYRAEGIKHSGPTKMVLYFTGATNILYTFGAMPSQEIMHAMWKPQKFKVIYLMATLYVLTLTLPSAISVYWAFGDALLNHSNAFSLLPRSRFRDAAVVLMLIHQFITFGFACTPLYFVWEKAIGLHETKSVFKRALARLPVVIPIWFLAIIFPFFGPINSTVGSLLVSFTVYIIPALAHMVVFSPASARENAVEAPPRFMGGWAGTYCLNCFVVGWVFVVGFGFGGWASMVNFIRQVDTFGLFTKCYQCPPRK
;
A
#
# COMPACT_ATOMS: atom_id res chain seq x y z
N MET A 1 -18.92 31.60 49.30
CA MET A 1 -18.98 30.97 47.97
C MET A 1 -18.02 31.72 47.06
N ALA A 2 -16.99 31.07 46.53
CA ALA A 2 -16.03 31.67 45.63
C ALA A 2 -16.14 31.00 44.25
N ALA A 3 -16.01 31.77 43.17
CA ALA A 3 -16.06 31.24 41.82
C ALA A 3 -14.70 30.61 41.46
N GLU A 4 -14.69 29.30 41.26
CA GLU A 4 -13.52 28.57 40.78
C GLU A 4 -13.29 28.91 39.29
N ARG A 5 -12.10 29.40 38.95
CA ARG A 5 -11.76 29.71 37.56
C ARG A 5 -11.50 28.40 36.83
N VAL A 6 -12.29 28.12 35.78
CA VAL A 6 -11.92 27.14 34.77
C VAL A 6 -10.71 27.70 34.01
N GLU A 7 -9.50 27.28 34.39
CA GLU A 7 -8.31 27.62 33.63
C GLU A 7 -8.35 26.92 32.27
N THR A 8 -8.50 27.71 31.21
CA THR A 8 -8.31 27.25 29.83
C THR A 8 -6.82 26.98 29.60
N VAL A 9 -6.36 25.80 30.05
CA VAL A 9 -4.98 25.35 29.85
C VAL A 9 -4.70 25.32 28.35
N VAL A 10 -3.91 26.29 27.89
CA VAL A 10 -3.49 26.44 26.51
C VAL A 10 -2.87 25.12 26.03
N ALA A 11 -3.22 24.71 24.82
CA ALA A 11 -2.75 23.47 24.22
C ALA A 11 -1.23 23.34 24.40
N GLY A 12 -0.82 22.36 25.21
CA GLY A 12 0.55 22.26 25.70
C GLY A 12 1.55 22.24 24.55
N ASN A 13 2.59 23.06 24.64
CA ASN A 13 3.66 23.08 23.66
C ASN A 13 4.17 21.65 23.46
N TYR A 14 4.12 21.16 22.21
CA TYR A 14 4.65 19.86 21.87
C TYR A 14 6.11 19.78 22.30
N VAL A 15 6.38 18.95 23.32
CA VAL A 15 7.73 18.59 23.73
C VAL A 15 8.37 17.91 22.52
N GLU A 16 9.29 18.62 21.85
CA GLU A 16 10.12 17.99 20.83
C GLU A 16 10.89 16.84 21.48
N MET A 17 11.36 15.86 20.69
CA MET A 17 12.27 14.85 21.21
C MET A 17 13.65 15.46 21.45
N GLU A 18 13.76 16.29 22.48
CA GLU A 18 15.03 16.69 23.07
C GLU A 18 15.70 15.43 23.63
N VAL A 19 16.80 15.07 23.00
CA VAL A 19 17.78 14.12 23.53
C VAL A 19 19.17 14.78 23.39
N GLU A 20 19.98 14.56 24.41
CA GLU A 20 21.17 15.34 24.74
C GLU A 20 22.35 15.12 23.76
N GLY A 21 23.42 15.91 23.92
CA GLY A 21 24.75 15.53 23.39
C GLY A 21 25.12 16.01 21.98
N SER A 22 24.54 17.10 21.46
CA SER A 22 24.92 17.66 20.15
C SER A 22 26.35 18.23 20.14
N SER A 23 27.32 17.44 19.68
CA SER A 23 28.68 17.93 19.41
C SER A 23 28.69 18.90 18.21
N LYS A 24 29.23 20.11 18.42
CA LYS A 24 29.18 21.24 17.45
C LYS A 24 30.16 21.10 16.26
N GLY A 25 30.36 19.89 15.74
CA GLY A 25 31.28 19.60 14.63
C GLY A 25 30.59 19.32 13.29
N ALA A 26 31.32 19.46 12.18
CA ALA A 26 30.82 19.11 10.83
C ALA A 26 30.42 17.62 10.71
N LYS A 27 31.18 16.70 11.35
CA LYS A 27 30.78 15.28 11.47
C LYS A 27 29.46 15.12 12.24
N GLY A 28 29.20 15.93 13.27
CA GLY A 28 27.93 15.96 13.99
C GLY A 28 26.76 16.40 13.10
N LYS A 29 26.95 17.47 12.31
CA LYS A 29 25.95 17.91 11.31
C LYS A 29 25.69 16.85 10.23
N LEU A 30 26.72 16.22 9.69
CA LEU A 30 26.56 15.17 8.67
C LEU A 30 25.90 13.91 9.26
N SER A 31 26.25 13.53 10.49
CA SER A 31 25.59 12.42 11.19
C SER A 31 24.10 12.72 11.45
N LYS A 32 23.78 13.94 11.89
CA LYS A 32 22.40 14.40 12.07
C LYS A 32 21.62 14.52 10.75
N LEU A 33 22.29 14.75 9.62
CA LEU A 33 21.66 14.78 8.30
C LEU A 33 21.39 13.38 7.72
N LEU A 34 22.26 12.40 7.98
CA LEU A 34 22.17 11.06 7.38
C LEU A 34 21.50 10.01 8.27
N TRP A 35 21.55 10.17 9.60
CA TRP A 35 21.11 9.14 10.56
C TRP A 35 19.98 9.58 11.51
N HIS A 36 19.58 10.86 11.50
CA HIS A 36 18.47 11.36 12.35
C HIS A 36 17.26 11.73 11.48
N GLY A 37 16.53 10.70 11.05
CA GLY A 37 15.26 10.89 10.33
C GLY A 37 14.12 11.39 11.22
N GLY A 38 13.01 11.78 10.57
CA GLY A 38 11.78 12.27 11.20
C GLY A 38 11.35 13.66 10.73
N SER A 39 12.08 14.24 9.76
CA SER A 39 11.75 15.48 9.12
C SER A 39 10.52 15.36 8.19
N VAL A 40 9.96 16.51 7.83
CA VAL A 40 8.87 16.61 6.84
C VAL A 40 9.29 16.05 5.47
N TYR A 41 10.57 16.17 5.11
CA TYR A 41 11.10 15.69 3.83
C TYR A 41 11.28 14.17 3.82
N ASP A 42 11.80 13.58 4.91
CA ASP A 42 12.02 12.13 5.00
C ASP A 42 10.67 11.39 4.95
N ALA A 43 9.67 11.94 5.65
CA ALA A 43 8.30 11.44 5.63
C ALA A 43 7.66 11.56 4.24
N TRP A 44 7.86 12.69 3.53
CA TRP A 44 7.38 12.86 2.15
C TRP A 44 8.03 11.85 1.21
N PHE A 45 9.35 11.73 1.25
CA PHE A 45 10.11 10.82 0.39
C PHE A 45 9.72 9.37 0.64
N SER A 46 9.60 8.97 1.91
CA SER A 46 9.16 7.61 2.30
C SER A 46 7.71 7.34 1.87
N CYS A 47 6.79 8.30 2.03
CA CYS A 47 5.41 8.15 1.56
C CYS A 47 5.30 8.09 0.03
N ALA A 48 6.17 8.81 -0.69
CA ALA A 48 6.25 8.74 -2.15
C ALA A 48 6.82 7.38 -2.60
N SER A 49 7.97 6.96 -2.07
CA SER A 49 8.59 5.66 -2.43
C SER A 49 7.70 4.46 -2.11
N ASN A 50 6.93 4.50 -1.02
CA ASN A 50 5.99 3.42 -0.68
C ASN A 50 4.76 3.35 -1.61
N GLN A 51 4.42 4.44 -2.31
CA GLN A 51 3.37 4.48 -3.34
C GLN A 51 3.92 4.17 -4.75
N VAL A 52 5.16 4.59 -5.06
CA VAL A 52 5.82 4.35 -6.37
C VAL A 52 6.47 2.96 -6.40
N ALA A 53 5.64 1.94 -6.39
CA ALA A 53 6.03 0.53 -6.35
C ALA A 53 5.66 -0.21 -7.65
N GLN A 54 5.58 -1.55 -7.57
CA GLN A 54 5.13 -2.51 -8.60
C GLN A 54 3.88 -2.07 -9.39
N VAL A 55 2.99 -1.30 -8.76
CA VAL A 55 1.84 -0.56 -9.34
C VAL A 55 2.09 0.01 -10.73
N LEU A 56 3.27 0.58 -10.99
CA LEU A 56 3.63 1.14 -12.30
C LEU A 56 3.51 0.12 -13.46
N LEU A 57 3.66 -1.18 -13.16
CA LEU A 57 3.57 -2.26 -14.15
C LEU A 57 2.14 -2.70 -14.46
N THR A 58 1.16 -2.36 -13.60
CA THR A 58 -0.26 -2.74 -13.71
C THR A 58 -1.18 -1.58 -14.09
N LEU A 59 -0.75 -0.33 -13.88
CA LEU A 59 -1.52 0.84 -14.32
C LEU A 59 -1.79 0.87 -15.84
N PRO A 60 -0.83 0.57 -16.75
CA PRO A 60 -1.11 0.50 -18.19
C PRO A 60 -2.17 -0.57 -18.54
N TYR A 61 -2.14 -1.72 -17.85
CA TYR A 61 -3.17 -2.76 -17.96
C TYR A 61 -4.54 -2.23 -17.50
N SER A 62 -4.59 -1.53 -16.36
CA SER A 62 -5.81 -0.89 -15.85
C SER A 62 -6.38 0.14 -16.84
N PHE A 63 -5.52 0.89 -17.53
CA PHE A 63 -5.90 1.83 -18.59
C PHE A 63 -6.44 1.12 -19.84
N SER A 64 -5.90 -0.04 -20.22
CA SER A 64 -6.49 -0.86 -21.31
C SER A 64 -7.84 -1.48 -20.92
N GLN A 65 -8.05 -1.80 -19.64
CA GLN A 65 -9.33 -2.29 -19.13
C GLN A 65 -10.42 -1.21 -19.05
N LEU A 66 -10.05 0.01 -18.66
CA LEU A 66 -10.97 1.14 -18.44
C LEU A 66 -11.20 1.99 -19.68
N GLY A 67 -10.20 2.15 -20.55
CA GLY A 67 -10.04 3.28 -21.46
C GLY A 67 -9.28 4.45 -20.83
N MET A 68 -8.77 5.36 -21.67
CA MET A 68 -7.90 6.46 -21.24
C MET A 68 -8.59 7.45 -20.27
N THR A 69 -9.73 8.02 -20.68
CA THR A 69 -10.42 9.10 -19.94
C THR A 69 -10.85 8.64 -18.55
N SER A 70 -11.46 7.47 -18.48
CA SER A 70 -11.85 6.74 -17.27
C SER A 70 -10.64 6.36 -16.42
N GLY A 71 -9.54 5.88 -17.02
CA GLY A 71 -8.28 5.62 -16.33
C GLY A 71 -7.75 6.85 -15.59
N ILE A 72 -7.64 8.00 -16.27
CA ILE A 72 -7.20 9.27 -15.68
C ILE A 72 -8.17 9.73 -14.58
N VAL A 73 -9.49 9.69 -14.83
CA VAL A 73 -10.51 10.11 -13.85
C VAL A 73 -10.47 9.25 -12.59
N PHE A 74 -10.42 7.92 -12.71
CA PHE A 74 -10.30 7.03 -11.56
C PHE A 74 -8.97 7.19 -10.82
N GLN A 75 -7.87 7.46 -11.53
CA GLN A 75 -6.55 7.67 -10.93
C GLN A 75 -6.49 8.95 -10.10
N LEU A 76 -7.07 10.05 -10.59
CA LEU A 76 -7.22 11.29 -9.81
C LEU A 76 -8.20 11.10 -8.64
N PHE A 77 -9.35 10.46 -8.89
CA PHE A 77 -10.40 10.25 -7.89
C PHE A 77 -9.93 9.36 -6.73
N TYR A 78 -9.32 8.20 -6.99
CA TYR A 78 -8.83 7.31 -5.94
C TYR A 78 -7.56 7.85 -5.26
N GLY A 79 -6.73 8.66 -5.94
CA GLY A 79 -5.63 9.40 -5.31
C GLY A 79 -6.13 10.43 -4.29
N LEU A 80 -7.17 11.21 -4.65
CA LEU A 80 -7.83 12.13 -3.72
C LEU A 80 -8.54 11.38 -2.58
N MET A 81 -9.21 10.26 -2.87
CA MET A 81 -9.88 9.44 -1.86
C MET A 81 -8.91 8.78 -0.88
N GLY A 82 -7.76 8.28 -1.36
CA GLY A 82 -6.68 7.76 -0.51
C GLY A 82 -6.01 8.86 0.32
N SER A 83 -5.86 10.07 -0.24
CA SER A 83 -5.40 11.24 0.52
C SER A 83 -6.39 11.64 1.63
N TRP A 84 -7.70 11.52 1.37
CA TRP A 84 -8.75 11.74 2.38
C TRP A 84 -8.71 10.69 3.49
N THR A 85 -8.60 9.40 3.17
CA THR A 85 -8.52 8.38 4.23
C THR A 85 -7.22 8.43 5.01
N ALA A 86 -6.11 8.85 4.38
CA ALA A 86 -4.87 9.19 5.08
C ALA A 86 -5.03 10.37 6.05
N TYR A 87 -5.82 11.39 5.69
CA TYR A 87 -6.20 12.46 6.61
C TYR A 87 -6.99 11.92 7.82
N LEU A 88 -8.01 11.07 7.61
CA LEU A 88 -8.78 10.45 8.71
C LEU A 88 -7.92 9.60 9.64
N ILE A 89 -7.03 8.77 9.08
CA ILE A 89 -6.06 7.95 9.83
C ILE A 89 -5.12 8.85 10.65
N SER A 90 -4.69 9.98 10.09
CA SER A 90 -3.83 10.96 10.78
C SER A 90 -4.53 11.62 11.97
N VAL A 91 -5.79 12.03 11.80
CA VAL A 91 -6.62 12.59 12.90
C VAL A 91 -6.83 11.55 14.00
N LEU A 92 -7.25 10.33 13.65
CA LEU A 92 -7.48 9.24 14.62
C LEU A 92 -6.19 8.85 15.38
N TYR A 93 -5.05 8.83 14.70
CA TYR A 93 -3.76 8.56 15.32
C TYR A 93 -3.36 9.65 16.33
N VAL A 94 -3.49 10.93 15.96
CA VAL A 94 -3.18 12.06 16.86
C VAL A 94 -4.12 12.08 18.06
N GLU A 95 -5.42 11.86 17.83
CA GLU A 95 -6.44 11.76 18.89
C GLU A 95 -6.12 10.63 19.89
N TYR A 96 -5.79 9.42 19.41
CA TYR A 96 -5.37 8.30 20.28
C TYR A 96 -4.09 8.62 21.06
N ARG A 97 -3.05 9.10 20.37
CA ARG A 97 -1.75 9.40 20.97
C ARG A 97 -1.90 10.45 22.07
N THR A 98 -2.57 11.56 21.81
CA THR A 98 -2.75 12.64 22.79
C THR A 98 -3.67 12.24 23.96
N ARG A 99 -4.65 11.35 23.76
CA ARG A 99 -5.38 10.74 24.89
C ARG A 99 -4.45 9.92 25.80
N LYS A 100 -3.55 9.12 25.23
CA LYS A 100 -2.59 8.31 26.00
C LYS A 100 -1.45 9.11 26.64
N GLU A 101 -1.03 10.20 26.01
CA GLU A 101 -0.10 11.18 26.62
C GLU A 101 -0.75 11.89 27.83
N ARG A 102 -2.07 12.19 27.80
CA ARG A 102 -2.82 12.68 28.98
C ARG A 102 -2.91 11.63 30.10
N GLU A 103 -2.97 10.35 29.76
CA GLU A 103 -2.85 9.21 30.70
C GLU A 103 -1.41 8.97 31.20
N LYS A 104 -0.42 9.79 30.79
CA LYS A 104 1.01 9.67 31.10
C LYS A 104 1.69 8.39 30.57
N VAL A 105 1.17 7.81 29.49
CA VAL A 105 1.82 6.70 28.78
C VAL A 105 2.93 7.25 27.88
N ASP A 106 4.16 6.74 28.05
CA ASP A 106 5.29 7.02 27.14
C ASP A 106 5.35 5.99 26.00
N PHE A 107 5.76 6.46 24.83
CA PHE A 107 5.86 5.70 23.58
C PHE A 107 7.28 5.62 23.01
N ARG A 108 8.31 6.17 23.68
CA ARG A 108 9.71 6.23 23.18
C ARG A 108 10.27 4.91 22.63
N ASN A 109 9.82 3.76 23.16
CA ASN A 109 10.25 2.42 22.75
C ASN A 109 9.13 1.59 22.06
N HIS A 110 7.97 2.18 21.76
CA HIS A 110 6.80 1.46 21.22
C HIS A 110 6.16 2.19 20.04
N VAL A 111 6.35 1.65 18.84
CA VAL A 111 5.74 2.17 17.60
C VAL A 111 4.25 1.82 17.58
N ILE A 112 3.40 2.83 17.74
CA ILE A 112 1.94 2.68 17.77
C ILE A 112 1.42 2.11 16.44
N GLN A 113 0.76 0.95 16.49
CA GLN A 113 0.20 0.28 15.31
C GLN A 113 -1.30 0.54 15.12
N TRP A 114 -1.80 0.43 13.89
CA TRP A 114 -3.19 0.80 13.54
C TRP A 114 -4.26 0.09 14.38
N PHE A 115 -4.08 -1.19 14.70
CA PHE A 115 -5.04 -1.93 15.52
C PHE A 115 -5.07 -1.44 16.98
N GLU A 116 -4.00 -0.81 17.47
CA GLU A 116 -3.93 -0.24 18.83
C GLU A 116 -4.70 1.09 18.90
N VAL A 117 -4.64 1.89 17.82
CA VAL A 117 -5.50 3.07 17.63
C VAL A 117 -6.98 2.65 17.62
N LEU A 118 -7.32 1.55 16.93
CA LEU A 118 -8.67 1.00 16.91
C LEU A 118 -9.10 0.43 18.28
N ASP A 119 -8.27 -0.33 18.98
CA ASP A 119 -8.60 -0.84 20.33
C ASP A 119 -8.79 0.30 21.34
N GLY A 120 -7.92 1.31 21.28
CA GLY A 120 -7.91 2.42 22.22
C GLY A 120 -9.01 3.46 22.03
N LEU A 121 -9.57 3.58 20.82
CA LEU A 121 -10.66 4.52 20.52
C LEU A 121 -12.04 3.85 20.37
N LEU A 122 -12.08 2.58 19.97
CA LEU A 122 -13.31 1.86 19.59
C LEU A 122 -13.43 0.45 20.19
N GLY A 123 -12.38 -0.05 20.83
CA GLY A 123 -12.38 -1.31 21.57
C GLY A 123 -12.16 -2.58 20.75
N ARG A 124 -12.18 -3.69 21.47
CA ARG A 124 -11.80 -5.05 21.03
C ARG A 124 -12.39 -5.52 19.69
N PRO A 125 -13.68 -5.32 19.34
CA PRO A 125 -14.19 -5.78 18.05
C PRO A 125 -13.54 -5.04 16.86
N TRP A 126 -13.28 -3.73 17.01
CA TRP A 126 -12.61 -2.93 15.97
C TRP A 126 -11.14 -3.29 15.83
N ARG A 127 -10.43 -3.54 16.94
CA ARG A 127 -9.09 -4.11 16.93
C ARG A 127 -9.05 -5.42 16.16
N ASN A 128 -9.95 -6.35 16.48
CA ASN A 128 -9.95 -7.69 15.90
C ASN A 128 -10.27 -7.64 14.39
N ALA A 129 -11.20 -6.77 13.96
CA ALA A 129 -11.46 -6.53 12.54
C ALA A 129 -10.25 -5.92 11.81
N GLY A 130 -9.61 -4.90 12.40
CA GLY A 130 -8.41 -4.28 11.87
C GLY A 130 -7.23 -5.25 11.74
N LEU A 131 -7.01 -6.10 12.76
CA LEU A 131 -6.02 -7.18 12.72
C LEU A 131 -6.31 -8.19 11.60
N PHE A 132 -7.56 -8.68 11.51
CA PHE A 132 -7.95 -9.63 10.47
C PHE A 132 -7.67 -9.08 9.07
N PHE A 133 -8.25 -7.92 8.73
CA PHE A 133 -8.10 -7.35 7.39
C PHE A 133 -6.64 -6.96 7.07
N ASN A 134 -5.88 -6.42 8.03
CA ASN A 134 -4.47 -6.08 7.80
C ASN A 134 -3.58 -7.32 7.64
N CYS A 135 -3.73 -8.34 8.49
CA CYS A 135 -2.94 -9.57 8.36
C CYS A 135 -3.27 -10.32 7.06
N THR A 136 -4.55 -10.37 6.66
CA THR A 136 -4.93 -10.97 5.37
C THR A 136 -4.41 -10.15 4.19
N PHE A 137 -4.47 -8.81 4.25
CA PHE A 137 -3.89 -7.93 3.23
C PHE A 137 -2.37 -8.13 3.07
N LEU A 138 -1.61 -8.14 4.18
CA LEU A 138 -0.17 -8.38 4.15
C LEU A 138 0.19 -9.78 3.63
N LEU A 139 -0.58 -10.81 4.02
CA LEU A 139 -0.37 -12.18 3.54
C LEU A 139 -0.52 -12.28 2.03
N PHE A 140 -1.60 -11.75 1.46
CA PHE A 140 -1.79 -11.74 0.01
C PHE A 140 -0.85 -10.76 -0.71
N GLY A 141 -0.45 -9.66 -0.07
CA GLY A 141 0.62 -8.79 -0.54
C GLY A 141 1.91 -9.57 -0.78
N SER A 142 2.36 -10.36 0.21
CA SER A 142 3.53 -11.24 0.07
C SER A 142 3.37 -12.32 -1.00
N VAL A 143 2.15 -12.86 -1.21
CA VAL A 143 1.86 -13.79 -2.32
C VAL A 143 2.01 -13.10 -3.68
N ILE A 144 1.38 -11.93 -3.88
CA ILE A 144 1.51 -11.09 -5.09
C ILE A 144 2.99 -10.79 -5.36
N GLN A 145 3.72 -10.44 -4.31
CA GLN A 145 5.12 -10.08 -4.37
C GLN A 145 5.98 -11.20 -4.96
N LEU A 146 5.80 -12.42 -4.44
CA LEU A 146 6.54 -13.61 -4.82
C LEU A 146 6.21 -14.09 -6.25
N ILE A 147 4.94 -14.01 -6.67
CA ILE A 147 4.50 -14.30 -8.05
C ILE A 147 5.13 -13.33 -9.05
N ALA A 148 5.29 -12.06 -8.67
CA ALA A 148 5.89 -11.05 -9.52
C ALA A 148 7.42 -11.17 -9.60
N CYS A 149 8.10 -11.61 -8.54
CA CYS A 149 9.51 -12.03 -8.62
C CYS A 149 9.67 -13.10 -9.72
N ALA A 150 8.93 -14.21 -9.58
CA ALA A 150 8.96 -15.32 -10.54
C ALA A 150 8.65 -14.90 -11.99
N SER A 151 7.64 -14.04 -12.16
CA SER A 151 7.22 -13.53 -13.46
C SER A 151 8.28 -12.66 -14.13
N ASN A 152 8.98 -11.82 -13.36
CA ASN A 152 9.99 -10.91 -13.87
C ASN A 152 11.25 -11.65 -14.35
N ILE A 153 11.79 -12.60 -13.58
CA ILE A 153 13.02 -13.34 -13.94
C ILE A 153 12.84 -14.11 -15.26
N TYR A 154 11.67 -14.72 -15.44
CA TYR A 154 11.31 -15.44 -16.66
C TYR A 154 11.38 -14.57 -17.93
N TYR A 155 11.20 -13.25 -17.81
CA TYR A 155 11.37 -12.35 -18.96
C TYR A 155 12.84 -12.07 -19.31
N ILE A 156 13.77 -12.27 -18.36
CA ILE A 156 15.22 -12.16 -18.58
C ILE A 156 15.78 -13.46 -19.18
N ASN A 157 15.36 -14.63 -18.66
CA ASN A 157 15.88 -15.93 -19.08
C ASN A 157 14.76 -16.97 -19.15
N ASP A 158 14.45 -17.43 -20.36
CA ASP A 158 13.35 -18.32 -20.69
C ASP A 158 13.71 -19.82 -20.73
N ASN A 159 14.96 -20.19 -20.40
CA ASN A 159 15.40 -21.59 -20.35
C ASN A 159 14.70 -22.42 -19.25
N PHE A 160 14.06 -21.77 -18.27
CA PHE A 160 13.31 -22.41 -17.20
C PHE A 160 11.92 -21.79 -17.07
N ASP A 161 10.91 -22.60 -16.78
CA ASP A 161 9.52 -22.14 -16.59
C ASP A 161 9.39 -21.17 -15.40
N LYS A 162 8.38 -20.28 -15.42
CA LYS A 162 8.14 -19.27 -14.36
C LYS A 162 8.24 -19.83 -12.94
N ARG A 163 7.72 -21.04 -12.69
CA ARG A 163 7.78 -21.71 -11.38
C ARG A 163 9.20 -22.07 -10.92
N THR A 164 10.06 -22.49 -11.83
CA THR A 164 11.45 -22.87 -11.51
C THR A 164 12.25 -21.64 -11.09
N TRP A 165 11.99 -20.49 -11.72
CA TRP A 165 12.57 -19.22 -11.28
C TRP A 165 12.06 -18.74 -9.91
N THR A 166 10.82 -19.07 -9.52
CA THR A 166 10.34 -18.86 -8.13
C THR A 166 11.24 -19.56 -7.11
N TYR A 167 11.72 -20.78 -7.42
CA TYR A 167 12.58 -21.54 -6.53
C TYR A 167 14.01 -20.98 -6.48
N ILE A 168 14.59 -20.64 -7.65
CA ILE A 168 16.00 -20.22 -7.74
C ILE A 168 16.23 -18.87 -7.05
N PHE A 169 15.42 -17.85 -7.34
CA PHE A 169 15.67 -16.50 -6.83
C PHE A 169 15.29 -16.29 -5.35
N GLY A 170 14.54 -17.22 -4.75
CA GLY A 170 14.35 -17.24 -3.30
C GLY A 170 15.66 -17.34 -2.50
N ALA A 171 16.76 -17.75 -3.14
CA ALA A 171 18.08 -17.94 -2.53
C ALA A 171 19.16 -16.91 -2.94
N CYS A 172 18.94 -16.07 -3.96
CA CYS A 172 20.05 -15.40 -4.68
C CYS A 172 20.03 -13.85 -4.70
N CYS A 173 19.19 -13.17 -3.91
CA CYS A 173 19.06 -11.71 -3.97
C CYS A 173 20.19 -10.94 -3.25
N ALA A 174 21.33 -10.74 -3.93
CA ALA A 174 22.40 -9.84 -3.47
C ALA A 174 23.16 -9.15 -4.63
N THR A 175 23.26 -7.80 -4.58
CA THR A 175 24.20 -6.91 -5.33
C THR A 175 24.09 -6.85 -6.88
N THR A 176 24.38 -5.75 -7.61
CA THR A 176 24.40 -4.29 -7.32
C THR A 176 24.24 -3.45 -8.61
N VAL A 177 23.40 -2.41 -8.53
CA VAL A 177 23.37 -1.07 -9.20
C VAL A 177 24.28 -0.74 -10.42
N PHE A 178 23.70 -0.23 -11.53
CA PHE A 178 23.87 1.15 -12.11
C PHE A 178 23.21 1.32 -13.51
N ILE A 179 23.11 2.57 -14.00
CA ILE A 179 22.03 3.20 -14.83
C ILE A 179 22.67 4.27 -15.77
N PRO A 180 22.12 4.76 -16.93
CA PRO A 180 20.76 4.67 -17.55
C PRO A 180 20.80 4.01 -18.99
N SER A 181 19.94 4.21 -20.02
CA SER A 181 18.76 5.07 -20.32
C SER A 181 17.86 4.48 -21.44
N PHE A 182 16.82 5.17 -21.93
CA PHE A 182 15.97 4.78 -23.07
C PHE A 182 15.67 5.97 -24.02
N HIS A 183 15.27 5.70 -25.28
CA HIS A 183 14.63 6.73 -26.13
C HIS A 183 13.62 6.20 -27.19
N ASN A 184 13.90 5.12 -27.91
CA ASN A 184 13.14 4.75 -29.13
C ASN A 184 12.41 3.39 -29.04
N TYR A 185 11.15 3.39 -28.59
CA TYR A 185 10.23 2.24 -28.75
C TYR A 185 8.77 2.69 -28.97
N ARG A 186 8.21 2.33 -30.13
CA ARG A 186 6.77 2.30 -30.44
C ARG A 186 6.51 1.08 -31.33
N ALA A 187 5.35 0.44 -31.18
CA ALA A 187 4.85 -0.54 -32.13
C ALA A 187 3.92 0.13 -33.15
N GLU A 188 3.75 -0.47 -34.32
CA GLU A 188 2.82 -0.01 -35.36
C GLU A 188 1.52 -0.82 -35.33
N GLY A 189 0.41 -0.25 -35.83
CA GLY A 189 -0.89 -0.93 -35.93
C GLY A 189 -1.68 -1.12 -34.61
N ILE A 190 -1.32 -0.40 -33.54
CA ILE A 190 -1.91 -0.59 -32.20
C ILE A 190 -3.38 -0.17 -32.15
N LYS A 191 -4.28 -1.13 -31.83
CA LYS A 191 -5.69 -0.85 -31.55
C LYS A 191 -5.89 -0.40 -30.09
N HIS A 192 -6.78 0.56 -29.90
CA HIS A 192 -7.15 1.16 -28.62
C HIS A 192 -8.69 1.11 -28.47
N SER A 193 -9.26 -0.05 -28.16
CA SER A 193 -10.72 -0.28 -28.17
C SER A 193 -11.45 0.29 -26.96
N GLY A 194 -10.75 0.62 -25.87
CA GLY A 194 -11.38 1.04 -24.62
C GLY A 194 -12.17 -0.07 -23.92
N PRO A 195 -13.13 0.28 -23.03
CA PRO A 195 -13.80 -0.69 -22.16
C PRO A 195 -14.85 -1.51 -22.92
N THR A 196 -14.42 -2.63 -23.51
CA THR A 196 -15.31 -3.51 -24.30
C THR A 196 -16.26 -4.39 -23.49
N LYS A 197 -16.03 -4.56 -22.17
CA LYS A 197 -16.84 -5.43 -21.29
C LYS A 197 -16.89 -4.88 -19.86
N MET A 198 -18.07 -4.90 -19.23
CA MET A 198 -18.29 -4.40 -17.85
C MET A 198 -17.35 -5.04 -16.80
N VAL A 199 -17.05 -6.35 -16.94
CA VAL A 199 -16.11 -7.06 -16.06
C VAL A 199 -14.70 -6.45 -16.15
N LEU A 200 -14.24 -6.05 -17.35
CA LEU A 200 -12.94 -5.39 -17.50
C LEU A 200 -12.96 -4.01 -16.83
N TYR A 201 -14.00 -3.21 -17.07
CA TYR A 201 -14.16 -1.87 -16.49
C TYR A 201 -14.07 -1.89 -14.95
N PHE A 202 -14.86 -2.74 -14.28
CA PHE A 202 -14.82 -2.83 -12.82
C PHE A 202 -13.52 -3.47 -12.28
N THR A 203 -12.92 -4.42 -12.99
CA THR A 203 -11.59 -4.96 -12.63
C THR A 203 -10.51 -3.88 -12.71
N GLY A 204 -10.52 -3.05 -13.76
CA GLY A 204 -9.59 -1.95 -13.95
C GLY A 204 -9.77 -0.84 -12.90
N ALA A 205 -11.01 -0.46 -12.59
CA ALA A 205 -11.31 0.47 -11.49
C ALA A 205 -10.79 -0.07 -10.15
N THR A 206 -10.90 -1.38 -9.91
CA THR A 206 -10.40 -2.05 -8.71
C THR A 206 -8.87 -2.10 -8.64
N ASN A 207 -8.18 -2.25 -9.77
CA ASN A 207 -6.71 -2.15 -9.81
C ASN A 207 -6.21 -0.72 -9.50
N ILE A 208 -6.96 0.32 -9.85
CA ILE A 208 -6.65 1.71 -9.46
C ILE A 208 -7.03 1.97 -7.98
N LEU A 209 -8.11 1.36 -7.46
CA LEU A 209 -8.41 1.37 -6.02
C LEU A 209 -7.30 0.71 -5.20
N TYR A 210 -6.74 -0.42 -5.66
CA TYR A 210 -5.56 -1.04 -5.06
C TYR A 210 -4.32 -0.13 -5.13
N THR A 211 -4.13 0.57 -6.26
CA THR A 211 -2.99 1.46 -6.50
C THR A 211 -2.86 2.56 -5.44
N PHE A 212 -3.96 3.25 -5.10
CA PHE A 212 -3.97 4.25 -4.02
C PHE A 212 -4.38 3.64 -2.66
N GLY A 213 -4.53 2.33 -2.62
CA GLY A 213 -4.73 1.48 -1.45
C GLY A 213 -3.46 1.12 -0.69
N ALA A 214 -2.35 1.82 -0.92
CA ALA A 214 -1.17 1.74 -0.07
C ALA A 214 -1.51 2.35 1.30
N MET A 215 -1.83 1.50 2.28
CA MET A 215 -2.23 1.93 3.62
C MET A 215 -1.16 2.89 4.22
N PRO A 216 -1.53 4.11 4.64
CA PRO A 216 -0.58 5.07 5.18
C PRO A 216 0.09 4.53 6.45
N SER A 217 1.38 4.24 6.37
CA SER A 217 2.15 3.61 7.45
C SER A 217 2.17 4.52 8.69
N GLN A 218 1.43 4.15 9.73
CA GLN A 218 1.42 4.87 11.01
C GLN A 218 2.83 4.94 11.61
N GLU A 219 3.68 3.97 11.28
CA GLU A 219 5.10 3.89 11.63
C GLU A 219 5.90 5.11 11.11
N ILE A 220 5.61 5.60 9.89
CA ILE A 220 6.22 6.83 9.34
C ILE A 220 5.70 8.05 10.10
N MET A 221 4.39 8.12 10.34
CA MET A 221 3.76 9.19 11.11
C MET A 221 4.20 9.20 12.59
N HIS A 222 4.61 8.06 13.13
CA HIS A 222 5.17 7.93 14.48
C HIS A 222 6.63 8.38 14.55
N ALA A 223 7.44 8.06 13.54
CA ALA A 223 8.83 8.52 13.42
C ALA A 223 8.98 10.03 13.14
N MET A 224 7.90 10.70 12.69
CA MET A 224 7.89 12.14 12.47
C MET A 224 8.02 12.96 13.76
N TRP A 225 8.84 14.02 13.74
CA TRP A 225 8.93 14.97 14.85
C TRP A 225 7.63 15.75 15.08
N LYS A 226 6.79 15.95 14.05
CA LYS A 226 5.51 16.69 14.12
C LYS A 226 4.40 15.96 13.33
N PRO A 227 3.84 14.84 13.87
CA PRO A 227 2.91 13.94 13.19
C PRO A 227 1.69 14.63 12.56
N GLN A 228 1.25 15.76 13.12
CA GLN A 228 0.14 16.58 12.64
C GLN A 228 0.33 17.06 11.20
N LYS A 229 1.58 17.14 10.70
CA LYS A 229 1.88 17.51 9.30
C LYS A 229 1.70 16.36 8.31
N PHE A 230 1.58 15.11 8.77
CA PHE A 230 1.50 13.91 7.92
C PHE A 230 0.38 13.99 6.87
N LYS A 231 -0.80 14.49 7.23
CA LYS A 231 -1.92 14.73 6.31
C LYS A 231 -1.57 15.57 5.06
N VAL A 232 -0.78 16.64 5.21
CA VAL A 232 -0.35 17.48 4.08
C VAL A 232 0.79 16.81 3.30
N ILE A 233 1.69 16.13 4.01
CA ILE A 233 2.81 15.38 3.43
C ILE A 233 2.31 14.25 2.53
N TYR A 234 1.31 13.49 2.98
CA TYR A 234 0.73 12.39 2.22
C TYR A 234 0.06 12.89 0.94
N LEU A 235 -0.71 13.98 1.01
CA LEU A 235 -1.28 14.62 -0.18
C LEU A 235 -0.19 15.08 -1.17
N MET A 236 0.88 15.71 -0.69
CA MET A 236 2.02 16.12 -1.53
C MET A 236 2.79 14.93 -2.10
N ALA A 237 2.85 13.80 -1.39
CA ALA A 237 3.42 12.55 -1.91
C ALA A 237 2.52 11.96 -2.99
N THR A 238 1.19 11.91 -2.79
CA THR A 238 0.23 11.41 -3.78
C THR A 238 0.19 12.29 -5.04
N LEU A 239 0.30 13.62 -4.92
CA LEU A 239 0.43 14.52 -6.07
C LEU A 239 1.71 14.25 -6.89
N TYR A 240 2.84 13.97 -6.22
CA TYR A 240 4.09 13.56 -6.88
C TYR A 240 4.00 12.15 -7.49
N VAL A 241 3.33 11.21 -6.82
CA VAL A 241 3.03 9.87 -7.37
C VAL A 241 2.22 10.01 -8.65
N LEU A 242 1.24 10.92 -8.70
CA LEU A 242 0.43 11.18 -9.90
C LEU A 242 1.27 11.73 -11.07
N THR A 243 2.26 12.60 -10.84
CA THR A 243 3.13 13.10 -11.94
C THR A 243 4.08 12.04 -12.49
N LEU A 244 4.39 10.98 -11.74
CA LEU A 244 5.14 9.82 -12.25
C LEU A 244 4.22 8.78 -12.90
N THR A 245 3.10 8.45 -12.24
CA THR A 245 2.23 7.34 -12.64
C THR A 245 1.33 7.66 -13.82
N LEU A 246 0.82 8.89 -13.96
CA LEU A 246 -0.02 9.27 -15.11
C LEU A 246 0.77 9.25 -16.43
N PRO A 247 1.93 9.93 -16.59
CA PRO A 247 2.68 9.88 -17.85
C PRO A 247 3.19 8.48 -18.18
N SER A 248 3.56 7.67 -17.18
CA SER A 248 3.95 6.27 -17.39
C SER A 248 2.79 5.41 -17.88
N ALA A 249 1.61 5.49 -17.23
CA ALA A 249 0.42 4.76 -17.66
C ALA A 249 -0.04 5.18 -19.06
N ILE A 250 -0.08 6.50 -19.33
CA ILE A 250 -0.47 7.09 -20.61
C ILE A 250 0.46 6.63 -21.73
N SER A 251 1.77 6.76 -21.56
CA SER A 251 2.76 6.45 -22.61
C SER A 251 2.81 4.95 -22.95
N VAL A 252 2.77 4.07 -21.94
CA VAL A 252 2.75 2.61 -22.17
C VAL A 252 1.41 2.16 -22.77
N TYR A 253 0.27 2.72 -22.33
CA TYR A 253 -1.01 2.45 -22.97
C TYR A 253 -1.02 2.92 -24.44
N TRP A 254 -0.47 4.11 -24.76
CA TRP A 254 -0.39 4.59 -26.14
C TRP A 254 0.62 3.85 -27.03
N ALA A 255 1.49 3.03 -26.43
CA ALA A 255 2.50 2.24 -27.12
C ALA A 255 2.11 0.76 -27.32
N PHE A 256 1.04 0.28 -26.65
CA PHE A 256 0.63 -1.14 -26.69
C PHE A 256 -0.89 -1.39 -26.69
N GLY A 257 -1.71 -0.42 -26.28
CA GLY A 257 -3.17 -0.45 -26.38
C GLY A 257 -3.81 -1.73 -25.85
N ASP A 258 -4.64 -2.35 -26.68
CA ASP A 258 -5.39 -3.58 -26.35
C ASP A 258 -4.48 -4.78 -26.03
N ALA A 259 -3.20 -4.80 -26.44
CA ALA A 259 -2.28 -5.91 -26.15
C ALA A 259 -2.04 -6.10 -24.63
N LEU A 260 -2.14 -5.00 -23.86
CA LEU A 260 -2.05 -5.01 -22.40
C LEU A 260 -3.17 -5.84 -21.74
N LEU A 261 -4.34 -5.99 -22.37
CA LEU A 261 -5.45 -6.80 -21.82
C LEU A 261 -5.07 -8.27 -21.57
N ASN A 262 -4.13 -8.79 -22.36
CA ASN A 262 -3.60 -10.15 -22.26
C ASN A 262 -2.27 -10.23 -21.47
N HIS A 263 -1.75 -9.10 -20.99
CA HIS A 263 -0.41 -8.94 -20.45
C HIS A 263 -0.42 -8.02 -19.20
N SER A 264 -0.77 -8.60 -18.05
CA SER A 264 -1.00 -7.85 -16.79
C SER A 264 0.24 -7.19 -16.16
N ASN A 265 1.43 -7.40 -16.74
CA ASN A 265 2.68 -6.75 -16.36
C ASN A 265 3.33 -6.16 -17.63
N ALA A 266 3.47 -4.84 -17.67
CA ALA A 266 4.00 -4.10 -18.82
C ALA A 266 5.36 -4.57 -19.34
N PHE A 267 6.26 -5.09 -18.49
CA PHE A 267 7.57 -5.62 -18.93
C PHE A 267 7.46 -6.79 -19.91
N SER A 268 6.35 -7.52 -19.91
CA SER A 268 6.13 -8.65 -20.82
C SER A 268 5.87 -8.25 -22.28
N LEU A 269 5.56 -6.97 -22.54
CA LEU A 269 5.39 -6.40 -23.88
C LEU A 269 6.62 -5.62 -24.36
N LEU A 270 7.56 -5.26 -23.46
CA LEU A 270 8.77 -4.57 -23.85
C LEU A 270 9.74 -5.52 -24.58
N PRO A 271 10.32 -5.11 -25.73
CA PRO A 271 11.25 -5.93 -26.50
C PRO A 271 12.56 -6.18 -25.73
N ARG A 272 13.18 -7.35 -25.96
CA ARG A 272 14.44 -7.74 -25.30
C ARG A 272 15.51 -6.69 -25.57
N SER A 273 16.02 -6.10 -24.50
CA SER A 273 16.99 -5.00 -24.54
C SER A 273 17.65 -4.88 -23.17
N ARG A 274 18.94 -4.52 -23.14
CA ARG A 274 19.71 -4.39 -21.89
C ARG A 274 19.04 -3.47 -20.87
N PHE A 275 18.36 -2.42 -21.34
CA PHE A 275 17.62 -1.47 -20.50
C PHE A 275 16.34 -2.07 -19.91
N ARG A 276 15.58 -2.86 -20.67
CA ARG A 276 14.45 -3.63 -20.14
C ARG A 276 14.94 -4.61 -19.09
N ASP A 277 15.98 -5.36 -19.41
CA ASP A 277 16.49 -6.42 -18.53
C ASP A 277 17.04 -5.82 -17.22
N ALA A 278 17.73 -4.67 -17.28
CA ALA A 278 18.12 -3.89 -16.12
C ALA A 278 16.92 -3.35 -15.31
N ALA A 279 15.87 -2.85 -15.95
CA ALA A 279 14.64 -2.41 -15.27
C ALA A 279 13.91 -3.58 -14.57
N VAL A 280 13.94 -4.77 -15.17
CA VAL A 280 13.40 -6.01 -14.58
C VAL A 280 14.26 -6.45 -13.39
N VAL A 281 15.60 -6.35 -13.46
CA VAL A 281 16.50 -6.61 -12.32
C VAL A 281 16.30 -5.60 -11.18
N LEU A 282 16.19 -4.31 -11.47
CA LEU A 282 15.91 -3.29 -10.45
C LEU A 282 14.54 -3.52 -9.79
N MET A 283 13.54 -3.87 -10.58
CA MET A 283 12.24 -4.29 -10.04
C MET A 283 12.38 -5.53 -9.17
N LEU A 284 13.18 -6.54 -9.55
CA LEU A 284 13.40 -7.74 -8.72
C LEU A 284 14.03 -7.43 -7.36
N ILE A 285 14.99 -6.50 -7.30
CA ILE A 285 15.61 -6.05 -6.05
C ILE A 285 14.56 -5.36 -5.17
N HIS A 286 13.79 -4.41 -5.73
CA HIS A 286 12.63 -3.82 -5.05
C HIS A 286 11.67 -4.92 -4.55
N GLN A 287 11.35 -5.88 -5.43
CA GLN A 287 10.32 -6.88 -5.18
C GLN A 287 10.66 -7.77 -3.98
N PHE A 288 11.92 -8.21 -3.90
CA PHE A 288 12.45 -8.96 -2.76
C PHE A 288 12.40 -8.16 -1.44
N ILE A 289 12.75 -6.86 -1.47
CA ILE A 289 12.73 -6.00 -0.29
C ILE A 289 11.31 -5.83 0.25
N THR A 290 10.31 -5.54 -0.60
CA THR A 290 8.92 -5.42 -0.13
C THR A 290 8.35 -6.75 0.37
N PHE A 291 8.81 -7.91 -0.13
CA PHE A 291 8.40 -9.21 0.43
C PHE A 291 8.88 -9.36 1.87
N GLY A 292 10.14 -9.00 2.14
CA GLY A 292 10.68 -8.92 3.50
C GLY A 292 9.88 -7.97 4.39
N PHE A 293 9.54 -6.79 3.86
CA PHE A 293 8.73 -5.79 4.57
C PHE A 293 7.32 -6.30 4.90
N ALA A 294 6.56 -6.81 3.92
CA ALA A 294 5.19 -7.28 4.10
C ALA A 294 5.09 -8.51 5.03
N CYS A 295 6.06 -9.43 4.95
CA CYS A 295 6.12 -10.58 5.87
C CYS A 295 6.52 -10.21 7.31
N THR A 296 7.23 -9.09 7.53
CA THR A 296 7.80 -8.78 8.86
C THR A 296 6.73 -8.54 9.94
N PRO A 297 5.68 -7.73 9.74
CA PRO A 297 4.58 -7.62 10.71
C PRO A 297 3.84 -8.93 10.94
N LEU A 298 3.69 -9.78 9.91
CA LEU A 298 3.10 -11.12 10.06
C LEU A 298 3.94 -12.00 11.00
N TYR A 299 5.27 -11.98 10.85
CA TYR A 299 6.16 -12.67 11.77
C TYR A 299 6.05 -12.14 13.19
N PHE A 300 5.98 -10.82 13.41
CA PHE A 300 5.82 -10.26 14.75
C PHE A 300 4.48 -10.62 15.40
N VAL A 301 3.36 -10.54 14.66
CA VAL A 301 2.04 -10.94 15.17
C VAL A 301 2.02 -12.43 15.51
N TRP A 302 2.59 -13.28 14.65
CA TRP A 302 2.68 -14.72 14.87
C TRP A 302 3.62 -15.09 16.05
N GLU A 303 4.81 -14.50 16.11
CA GLU A 303 5.75 -14.68 17.25
C GLU A 303 5.16 -14.20 18.58
N LYS A 304 4.29 -13.19 18.57
CA LYS A 304 3.55 -12.74 19.76
C LYS A 304 2.43 -13.71 20.13
N ALA A 305 1.67 -14.22 19.15
CA ALA A 305 0.59 -15.19 19.36
C ALA A 305 1.08 -16.53 19.92
N ILE A 306 2.25 -17.01 19.50
CA ILE A 306 2.89 -18.24 20.02
C ILE A 306 3.83 -17.99 21.22
N GLY A 307 3.89 -16.76 21.75
CA GLY A 307 4.70 -16.39 22.91
C GLY A 307 6.23 -16.32 22.69
N LEU A 308 6.74 -16.56 21.48
CA LEU A 308 8.19 -16.62 21.20
C LEU A 308 8.86 -15.26 20.92
N HIS A 309 8.12 -14.16 20.83
CA HIS A 309 8.65 -12.81 20.51
C HIS A 309 9.90 -12.38 21.32
N GLU A 310 9.95 -12.66 22.63
CA GLU A 310 11.11 -12.34 23.50
C GLU A 310 12.34 -13.25 23.30
N THR A 311 12.27 -14.25 22.40
CA THR A 311 13.33 -15.26 22.24
C THR A 311 14.54 -14.69 21.50
N LYS A 312 15.65 -14.47 22.23
CA LYS A 312 16.93 -14.00 21.66
C LYS A 312 17.58 -14.97 20.64
N SER A 313 17.12 -16.22 20.54
CA SER A 313 17.64 -17.21 19.59
C SER A 313 17.05 -17.03 18.18
N VAL A 314 17.87 -16.56 17.25
CA VAL A 314 17.50 -16.38 15.83
C VAL A 314 17.02 -17.68 15.19
N PHE A 315 17.65 -18.82 15.49
CA PHE A 315 17.26 -20.13 14.93
C PHE A 315 15.84 -20.54 15.36
N LYS A 316 15.49 -20.37 16.64
CA LYS A 316 14.14 -20.66 17.14
C LYS A 316 13.09 -19.76 16.48
N ARG A 317 13.39 -18.46 16.29
CA ARG A 317 12.51 -17.52 15.58
C ARG A 317 12.38 -17.85 14.08
N ALA A 318 13.46 -18.26 13.42
CA ALA A 318 13.43 -18.69 12.02
C ALA A 318 12.52 -19.92 11.82
N LEU A 319 12.69 -20.96 12.66
CA LEU A 319 11.82 -22.15 12.63
C LEU A 319 10.35 -21.77 12.90
N ALA A 320 10.11 -20.91 13.89
CA ALA A 320 8.77 -20.44 14.26
C ALA A 320 8.06 -19.64 13.16
N ARG A 321 8.78 -19.09 12.17
CA ARG A 321 8.20 -18.35 11.03
C ARG A 321 7.78 -19.25 9.86
N LEU A 322 8.27 -20.49 9.78
CA LEU A 322 7.94 -21.41 8.68
C LEU A 322 6.41 -21.62 8.49
N PRO A 323 5.58 -21.74 9.55
CA PRO A 323 4.12 -21.83 9.40
C PRO A 323 3.46 -20.61 8.74
N VAL A 324 4.11 -19.45 8.71
CA VAL A 324 3.64 -18.25 8.01
C VAL A 324 4.11 -18.24 6.55
N VAL A 325 5.36 -18.65 6.30
CA VAL A 325 5.97 -18.64 4.95
C VAL A 325 5.42 -19.76 4.05
N ILE A 326 5.20 -20.96 4.60
CA ILE A 326 4.76 -22.14 3.83
C ILE A 326 3.41 -21.89 3.13
N PRO A 327 2.36 -21.35 3.78
CA PRO A 327 1.11 -20.98 3.09
C PRO A 327 1.30 -19.91 2.00
N ILE A 328 2.13 -18.89 2.24
CA ILE A 328 2.41 -17.83 1.26
C ILE A 328 3.08 -18.43 0.00
N TRP A 329 4.08 -19.29 0.19
CA TRP A 329 4.77 -19.99 -0.89
C TRP A 329 3.85 -20.94 -1.64
N PHE A 330 3.03 -21.71 -0.92
CA PHE A 330 2.06 -22.65 -1.49
C PHE A 330 1.01 -21.94 -2.36
N LEU A 331 0.41 -20.84 -1.88
CA LEU A 331 -0.54 -20.03 -2.65
C LEU A 331 0.08 -19.45 -3.91
N ALA A 332 1.33 -18.98 -3.84
CA ALA A 332 2.08 -18.47 -4.99
C ALA A 332 2.41 -19.56 -6.04
N ILE A 333 2.50 -20.83 -5.63
CA ILE A 333 2.71 -21.99 -6.54
C ILE A 333 1.39 -22.43 -7.19
N ILE A 334 0.26 -22.41 -6.46
CA ILE A 334 -1.05 -22.80 -6.99
C ILE A 334 -1.55 -21.79 -8.03
N PHE A 335 -1.51 -20.50 -7.67
CA PHE A 335 -2.16 -19.42 -8.42
C PHE A 335 -1.13 -18.39 -8.95
N PRO A 336 -0.45 -18.64 -10.08
CA PRO A 336 0.50 -17.69 -10.69
C PRO A 336 -0.18 -16.47 -11.37
N PHE A 337 -1.40 -16.12 -10.95
CA PHE A 337 -2.30 -15.18 -11.62
C PHE A 337 -2.15 -13.75 -11.08
N PHE A 338 -1.01 -13.11 -11.37
CA PHE A 338 -0.64 -11.80 -10.83
C PHE A 338 -1.77 -10.75 -10.90
N GLY A 339 -2.25 -10.37 -12.09
CA GLY A 339 -3.31 -9.38 -12.26
C GLY A 339 -4.64 -9.73 -11.55
N PRO A 340 -5.20 -10.93 -11.76
CA PRO A 340 -6.43 -11.36 -11.07
C PRO A 340 -6.35 -11.39 -9.54
N ILE A 341 -5.21 -11.76 -8.95
CA ILE A 341 -5.02 -11.71 -7.49
C ILE A 341 -4.95 -10.25 -7.03
N ASN A 342 -4.19 -9.40 -7.74
CA ASN A 342 -4.08 -7.98 -7.42
C ASN A 342 -5.45 -7.28 -7.38
N SER A 343 -6.31 -7.51 -8.39
CA SER A 343 -7.65 -6.93 -8.40
C SER A 343 -8.53 -7.52 -7.28
N THR A 344 -8.47 -8.83 -7.04
CA THR A 344 -9.23 -9.49 -5.97
C THR A 344 -8.88 -8.92 -4.59
N VAL A 345 -7.58 -8.76 -4.28
CA VAL A 345 -7.09 -8.12 -3.05
C VAL A 345 -7.53 -6.65 -2.96
N GLY A 346 -7.52 -5.93 -4.08
CA GLY A 346 -8.09 -4.57 -4.19
C GLY A 346 -9.56 -4.52 -3.74
N SER A 347 -10.41 -5.35 -4.33
CA SER A 347 -11.85 -5.34 -4.04
C SER A 347 -12.21 -5.84 -2.65
N LEU A 348 -11.54 -6.89 -2.15
CA LEU A 348 -11.97 -7.62 -0.94
C LEU A 348 -11.24 -7.20 0.34
N LEU A 349 -10.03 -6.64 0.23
CA LEU A 349 -9.19 -6.32 1.40
C LEU A 349 -8.89 -4.82 1.48
N VAL A 350 -8.36 -4.21 0.42
CA VAL A 350 -8.06 -2.76 0.38
C VAL A 350 -9.32 -1.92 0.62
N SER A 351 -10.46 -2.30 0.02
CA SER A 351 -11.77 -1.67 0.27
C SER A 351 -12.07 -1.52 1.77
N PHE A 352 -11.71 -2.50 2.59
CA PHE A 352 -11.94 -2.47 4.04
C PHE A 352 -10.78 -1.82 4.81
N THR A 353 -9.52 -2.20 4.57
CA THR A 353 -8.36 -1.70 5.33
C THR A 353 -8.14 -0.19 5.18
N VAL A 354 -8.24 0.33 3.96
CA VAL A 354 -7.84 1.72 3.63
C VAL A 354 -9.02 2.67 3.55
N TYR A 355 -10.21 2.18 3.17
CA TYR A 355 -11.35 3.05 2.90
C TYR A 355 -12.49 2.90 3.92
N ILE A 356 -13.13 1.73 4.00
CA ILE A 356 -14.33 1.56 4.82
C ILE A 356 -14.02 1.62 6.33
N ILE A 357 -13.03 0.87 6.83
CA ILE A 357 -12.75 0.84 8.28
C ILE A 357 -12.30 2.22 8.80
N PRO A 358 -11.34 2.95 8.18
CA PRO A 358 -10.96 4.29 8.67
C PRO A 358 -12.10 5.32 8.61
N ALA A 359 -12.93 5.29 7.56
CA ALA A 359 -14.07 6.20 7.43
C ALA A 359 -15.16 5.94 8.47
N LEU A 360 -15.52 4.67 8.69
CA LEU A 360 -16.44 4.27 9.75
C LEU A 360 -15.86 4.58 11.14
N ALA A 361 -14.59 4.25 11.39
CA ALA A 361 -13.92 4.51 12.65
C ALA A 361 -13.98 5.99 13.04
N HIS A 362 -13.68 6.89 12.09
CA HIS A 362 -13.78 8.33 12.31
C HIS A 362 -15.21 8.78 12.65
N MET A 363 -16.23 8.24 11.97
CA MET A 363 -17.63 8.56 12.26
C MET A 363 -18.11 8.01 13.62
N VAL A 364 -17.60 6.87 14.07
CA VAL A 364 -17.99 6.33 15.39
C VAL A 364 -17.27 7.08 16.53
N VAL A 365 -15.96 7.35 16.40
CA VAL A 365 -15.18 8.07 17.43
C VAL A 365 -15.74 9.47 17.69
N PHE A 366 -16.14 10.19 16.64
CA PHE A 366 -16.66 11.56 16.74
C PHE A 366 -18.19 11.64 16.69
N SER A 367 -18.91 10.56 17.00
CA SER A 367 -20.38 10.58 17.11
C SER A 367 -20.89 11.39 18.31
N PRO A 368 -20.37 11.19 19.54
CA PRO A 368 -20.76 12.01 20.70
C PRO A 368 -20.46 13.50 20.49
N ALA A 369 -21.31 14.37 21.02
CA ALA A 369 -21.07 15.83 20.99
C ALA A 369 -19.78 16.20 21.75
N SER A 370 -19.62 15.65 22.96
CA SER A 370 -18.42 15.83 23.79
C SER A 370 -17.13 15.39 23.09
N ALA A 371 -17.17 14.34 22.26
CA ALA A 371 -16.02 13.90 21.47
C ALA A 371 -15.64 14.88 20.35
N ARG A 372 -16.61 15.62 19.80
CA ARG A 372 -16.39 16.67 18.79
C ARG A 372 -15.94 18.01 19.38
N GLU A 373 -16.37 18.30 20.61
CA GLU A 373 -15.97 19.49 21.38
C GLU A 373 -14.54 19.36 21.93
N ASN A 374 -14.16 18.16 22.36
CA ASN A 374 -12.84 17.86 22.94
C ASN A 374 -11.81 17.30 21.93
N ALA A 375 -12.16 17.27 20.63
CA ALA A 375 -11.31 16.74 19.56
C ALA A 375 -9.98 17.49 19.46
N VAL A 376 -8.87 16.76 19.31
CA VAL A 376 -7.52 17.35 19.22
C VAL A 376 -7.30 18.11 17.91
N GLU A 377 -7.96 17.67 16.82
CA GLU A 377 -8.03 18.42 15.57
C GLU A 377 -9.48 18.52 15.07
N ALA A 378 -9.96 19.74 14.84
CA ALA A 378 -11.26 19.98 14.21
C ALA A 378 -11.19 19.83 12.68
N PRO A 379 -12.24 19.33 12.01
CA PRO A 379 -12.27 19.18 10.57
C PRO A 379 -12.25 20.53 9.81
N PRO A 380 -11.83 20.56 8.54
CA PRO A 380 -11.61 21.81 7.82
C PRO A 380 -12.93 22.56 7.58
N ARG A 381 -12.98 23.84 7.98
CA ARG A 381 -14.18 24.68 7.80
C ARG A 381 -14.62 24.79 6.34
N PHE A 382 -13.67 24.78 5.38
CA PHE A 382 -13.97 24.83 3.95
C PHE A 382 -14.68 23.57 3.41
N MET A 383 -14.62 22.45 4.13
CA MET A 383 -15.30 21.19 3.79
C MET A 383 -16.62 21.03 4.54
N GLY A 384 -17.22 22.11 5.05
CA GLY A 384 -18.45 22.04 5.85
C GLY A 384 -18.27 21.47 7.26
N GLY A 385 -17.02 21.47 7.78
CA GLY A 385 -16.69 21.02 9.13
C GLY A 385 -17.13 19.58 9.41
N TRP A 386 -17.69 19.33 10.60
CA TRP A 386 -18.14 17.99 11.00
C TRP A 386 -19.19 17.41 10.05
N ALA A 387 -20.20 18.20 9.66
CA ALA A 387 -21.29 17.71 8.80
C ALA A 387 -20.77 17.24 7.43
N GLY A 388 -19.96 18.06 6.75
CA GLY A 388 -19.39 17.68 5.46
C GLY A 388 -18.36 16.55 5.54
N THR A 389 -17.60 16.46 6.64
CA THR A 389 -16.71 15.33 6.94
C THR A 389 -17.48 14.01 7.05
N TYR A 390 -18.64 14.02 7.72
CA TYR A 390 -19.53 12.86 7.77
C TYR A 390 -20.13 12.53 6.41
N CYS A 391 -20.65 13.52 5.68
CA CYS A 391 -21.19 13.29 4.33
C CYS A 391 -20.14 12.68 3.39
N LEU A 392 -18.90 13.16 3.44
CA LEU A 392 -17.80 12.62 2.63
C LEU A 392 -17.39 11.20 3.08
N ASN A 393 -17.38 10.91 4.38
CA ASN A 393 -17.12 9.56 4.89
C ASN A 393 -18.24 8.58 4.49
N CYS A 394 -19.52 8.98 4.59
CA CYS A 394 -20.65 8.20 4.09
C CYS A 394 -20.55 7.94 2.57
N PHE A 395 -20.15 8.95 1.79
CA PHE A 395 -19.90 8.79 0.35
C PHE A 395 -18.75 7.81 0.07
N VAL A 396 -17.60 7.93 0.77
CA VAL A 396 -16.45 7.02 0.62
C VAL A 396 -16.86 5.58 0.96
N VAL A 397 -17.55 5.36 2.08
CA VAL A 397 -18.04 4.03 2.48
C VAL A 397 -19.02 3.47 1.43
N GLY A 398 -20.03 4.24 1.03
CA GLY A 398 -21.03 3.81 0.05
C GLY A 398 -20.43 3.52 -1.32
N TRP A 399 -19.57 4.42 -1.83
CA TRP A 399 -18.89 4.24 -3.11
C TRP A 399 -17.98 3.01 -3.11
N VAL A 400 -17.11 2.88 -2.12
CA VAL A 400 -16.15 1.76 -2.09
C VAL A 400 -16.85 0.43 -1.79
N PHE A 401 -17.93 0.42 -1.00
CA PHE A 401 -18.75 -0.78 -0.80
C PHE A 401 -19.48 -1.23 -2.07
N VAL A 402 -20.09 -0.31 -2.83
CA VAL A 402 -20.83 -0.65 -4.05
C VAL A 402 -19.92 -0.91 -5.25
N VAL A 403 -18.96 -0.02 -5.52
CA VAL A 403 -18.11 -0.05 -6.72
C VAL A 403 -16.85 -0.90 -6.50
N GLY A 404 -16.20 -0.79 -5.34
CA GLY A 404 -14.98 -1.54 -5.02
C GLY A 404 -15.25 -2.98 -4.59
N PHE A 405 -16.01 -3.17 -3.51
CA PHE A 405 -16.33 -4.49 -2.97
C PHE A 405 -17.43 -5.20 -3.78
N GLY A 406 -18.55 -4.53 -4.09
CA GLY A 406 -19.67 -5.10 -4.84
C GLY A 406 -19.32 -5.44 -6.29
N PHE A 407 -19.37 -4.44 -7.19
CA PHE A 407 -19.11 -4.66 -8.62
C PHE A 407 -17.66 -5.06 -8.90
N GLY A 408 -16.68 -4.43 -8.22
CA GLY A 408 -15.26 -4.76 -8.35
C GLY A 408 -14.89 -6.14 -7.83
N GLY A 409 -15.48 -6.59 -6.71
CA GLY A 409 -15.31 -7.93 -6.17
C GLY A 409 -15.96 -9.00 -7.01
N TRP A 410 -17.19 -8.78 -7.48
CA TRP A 410 -17.85 -9.66 -8.45
C TRP A 410 -17.00 -9.81 -9.73
N ALA A 411 -16.59 -8.69 -10.34
CA ALA A 411 -15.80 -8.70 -11.58
C ALA A 411 -14.43 -9.36 -11.40
N SER A 412 -13.74 -9.06 -10.29
CA SER A 412 -12.44 -9.68 -9.97
C SER A 412 -12.56 -11.18 -9.71
N MET A 413 -13.58 -11.61 -8.97
CA MET A 413 -13.79 -13.02 -8.65
C MET A 413 -14.22 -13.84 -9.87
N VAL A 414 -15.14 -13.32 -10.70
CA VAL A 414 -15.50 -13.95 -12.00
C VAL A 414 -14.29 -14.03 -12.92
N ASN A 415 -13.44 -13.01 -12.95
CA ASN A 415 -12.19 -13.07 -13.70
C ASN A 415 -11.21 -14.10 -13.12
N PHE A 416 -11.05 -14.19 -11.80
CA PHE A 416 -10.17 -15.15 -11.13
C PHE A 416 -10.62 -16.61 -11.35
N ILE A 417 -11.90 -16.92 -11.13
CA ILE A 417 -12.49 -18.25 -11.36
C ILE A 417 -12.26 -18.68 -12.82
N ARG A 418 -12.60 -17.82 -13.80
CA ARG A 418 -12.37 -18.10 -15.21
C ARG A 418 -10.91 -18.40 -15.55
N GLN A 419 -9.93 -17.79 -14.86
CA GLN A 419 -8.51 -18.08 -15.07
C GLN A 419 -8.11 -19.44 -14.49
N VAL A 420 -8.68 -19.84 -13.34
CA VAL A 420 -8.58 -21.21 -12.80
C VAL A 420 -9.18 -22.22 -13.79
N ASP A 421 -10.38 -21.96 -14.32
CA ASP A 421 -11.05 -22.86 -15.27
C ASP A 421 -10.29 -22.99 -16.60
N THR A 422 -9.65 -21.90 -17.07
CA THR A 422 -8.94 -21.87 -18.36
C THR A 422 -7.54 -22.49 -18.28
N PHE A 423 -6.81 -22.29 -17.17
CA PHE A 423 -5.39 -22.66 -17.05
C PHE A 423 -5.13 -23.79 -16.03
N GLY A 424 -6.14 -24.20 -15.27
CA GLY A 424 -6.04 -25.17 -14.18
C GLY A 424 -5.34 -24.62 -12.94
N LEU A 425 -5.44 -25.36 -11.84
CA LEU A 425 -4.57 -25.18 -10.67
C LEU A 425 -3.17 -25.70 -11.02
N PHE A 426 -2.12 -25.07 -10.47
CA PHE A 426 -0.73 -25.45 -10.73
C PHE A 426 -0.32 -25.41 -12.23
N THR A 427 -0.77 -24.41 -12.99
CA THR A 427 -0.27 -24.13 -14.35
C THR A 427 1.25 -23.95 -14.37
N LYS A 428 1.98 -24.60 -15.30
CA LYS A 428 3.45 -24.42 -15.41
C LYS A 428 3.85 -23.03 -15.91
N CYS A 429 3.07 -22.45 -16.83
CA CYS A 429 3.34 -21.14 -17.43
C CYS A 429 2.03 -20.38 -17.68
N TYR A 430 1.87 -19.22 -17.06
CA TYR A 430 0.74 -18.30 -17.25
C TYR A 430 1.20 -17.04 -17.97
N GLN A 431 0.46 -16.57 -18.99
CA GLN A 431 0.84 -15.44 -19.85
C GLN A 431 2.33 -15.54 -20.30
N CYS A 432 2.67 -16.67 -20.92
CA CYS A 432 3.98 -16.95 -21.50
C CYS A 432 3.89 -16.90 -23.02
N PRO A 433 4.94 -16.45 -23.75
CA PRO A 433 4.98 -16.58 -25.20
C PRO A 433 4.93 -18.07 -25.59
N PRO A 434 4.35 -18.42 -26.76
CA PRO A 434 4.45 -19.77 -27.27
C PRO A 434 5.93 -20.13 -27.47
N ARG A 435 6.32 -21.33 -27.03
CA ARG A 435 7.64 -21.89 -27.38
C ARG A 435 7.67 -22.07 -28.91
N LYS A 436 8.75 -21.61 -29.53
CA LYS A 436 9.07 -21.92 -30.92
C LYS A 436 9.70 -23.31 -31.02
#